data_AF-A0A9W9PAF8-F1
#
_entry.id   AF-A0A9W9PAF8-F1
#
_cell.length_a   1.000
_cell.length_b   1.000
_cell.length_c   1.000
_cell.angle_alpha   90.00
_cell.angle_beta   90.00
_cell.angle_gamma   90.00
#
_symmetry.space_group_name_H-M   'P 1'
#
loop_
_entity.id
_entity.type
_entity.pdbx_description
1 polymer ?
#
loop_
_entity_poly.entity_id
_entity_poly.type
_entity_poly.pdbx_seq_one_letter_code
_entity_poly.pdbx_strand_id
1 'polypeptide(L)'
;MALERCRNDRQIKDALKTIPQTLDASYHKVLDSIDSNDVVLAREILMIICLSPILFDAQAVADMVELSFAEAIIEICTTSFVSLADGKVQLSHFSVQEFLVVQGESGQHHPCQFTAAKGHRYLAEKTVDILLEQTEILTQVDAKGNIPFLYAAKHWNAHVTDAGGIDVLSPELQAKINRLFTESNVFFNWVRAADSDDRNMDNEWSKLLQECQPPIHRASCMGLVQPVDCLLAQGADPFQIFANEMLAGTEENIFTLAAGKGQLDVLHS
;
A
#
# COMPACT_ATOMS: atom_id res chain seq x y z
N MET A 1 -31.56 -18.37 0.54
CA MET A 1 -32.88 -18.36 1.21
C MET A 1 -34.13 -18.33 0.30
N ALA A 2 -34.06 -18.48 -1.04
CA ALA A 2 -35.28 -18.54 -1.88
C ALA A 2 -35.87 -19.96 -2.05
N LEU A 3 -35.02 -20.99 -2.11
CA LEU A 3 -35.43 -22.38 -2.37
C LEU A 3 -36.08 -23.08 -1.16
N GLU A 4 -35.60 -22.81 0.05
CA GLU A 4 -36.10 -23.43 1.31
C GLU A 4 -37.59 -23.13 1.58
N ARG A 5 -38.11 -22.05 1.00
CA ARG A 5 -39.51 -21.61 1.14
C ARG A 5 -40.41 -22.07 0.00
N CYS A 6 -39.86 -22.72 -1.02
CA CYS A 6 -40.65 -23.25 -2.13
C CYS A 6 -41.50 -24.46 -1.66
N ARG A 7 -42.71 -24.59 -2.20
CA ARG A 7 -43.69 -25.63 -1.85
C ARG A 7 -44.18 -26.43 -3.06
N ASN A 8 -43.79 -26.05 -4.29
CA ASN A 8 -44.11 -26.79 -5.51
C ASN A 8 -43.08 -26.54 -6.63
N ASP A 9 -43.09 -27.39 -7.66
CA ASP A 9 -42.16 -27.36 -8.79
C ASP A 9 -42.14 -26.03 -9.53
N ARG A 10 -43.28 -25.33 -9.61
CA ARG A 10 -43.36 -24.02 -10.25
C ARG A 10 -42.58 -22.98 -9.44
N GLN A 11 -42.77 -22.94 -8.13
CA GLN A 11 -42.01 -22.06 -7.23
C GLN A 11 -40.52 -22.37 -7.25
N ILE A 12 -40.13 -23.65 -7.32
CA ILE A 12 -38.73 -24.04 -7.47
C ILE A 12 -38.16 -23.50 -8.79
N LYS A 13 -38.83 -23.73 -9.92
CA LYS A 13 -38.38 -23.25 -11.24
C LYS A 13 -38.30 -21.73 -11.30
N ASP A 14 -39.24 -21.02 -10.70
CA ASP A 14 -39.22 -19.56 -10.66
C ASP A 14 -38.12 -19.04 -9.73
N ALA A 15 -37.87 -19.68 -8.59
CA ALA A 15 -36.75 -19.34 -7.72
C ALA A 15 -35.39 -19.61 -8.39
N LEU A 16 -35.25 -20.71 -9.13
CA LEU A 16 -34.03 -21.03 -9.89
C LEU A 16 -33.70 -19.97 -10.95
N LYS A 17 -34.72 -19.34 -11.57
CA LYS A 17 -34.50 -18.22 -12.51
C LYS A 17 -33.93 -16.96 -11.84
N THR A 18 -34.14 -16.80 -10.52
CA THR A 18 -33.60 -15.66 -9.76
C THR A 18 -32.17 -15.88 -9.25
N ILE A 19 -31.63 -17.10 -9.44
CA ILE A 19 -30.24 -17.41 -9.15
C ILE A 19 -29.39 -16.85 -10.30
N PRO A 20 -28.30 -16.12 -9.99
CA PRO A 20 -27.39 -15.64 -11.00
C PRO A 20 -26.87 -16.79 -11.85
N GLN A 21 -26.88 -16.62 -13.17
CA GLN A 21 -26.50 -17.67 -14.13
C GLN A 21 -24.97 -17.77 -14.31
N THR A 22 -24.22 -16.75 -13.87
CA THR A 22 -22.77 -16.71 -13.93
C THR A 22 -22.19 -16.32 -12.57
N LEU A 23 -20.90 -16.60 -12.39
CA LEU A 23 -20.16 -16.20 -11.20
C LEU A 23 -20.11 -14.67 -11.09
N ASP A 24 -19.82 -13.97 -12.19
CA ASP A 24 -19.82 -12.50 -12.25
C ASP A 24 -21.18 -11.91 -11.88
N ALA A 25 -22.28 -12.49 -12.36
CA ALA A 25 -23.62 -12.04 -11.98
C ALA A 25 -23.91 -12.27 -10.48
N SER A 26 -23.29 -13.30 -9.89
CA SER A 26 -23.36 -13.53 -8.44
C SER A 26 -22.59 -12.45 -7.69
N TYR A 27 -21.39 -12.11 -8.14
CA TYR A 27 -20.58 -11.05 -7.52
C TYR A 27 -21.19 -9.66 -7.70
N HIS A 28 -21.77 -9.33 -8.86
CA HIS A 28 -22.52 -8.08 -9.02
C HIS A 28 -23.66 -7.97 -8.01
N LYS A 29 -24.42 -9.04 -7.81
CA LYS A 29 -25.49 -9.05 -6.81
C LYS A 29 -24.99 -8.84 -5.38
N VAL A 30 -23.78 -9.33 -5.06
CA VAL A 30 -23.15 -9.08 -3.75
C VAL A 30 -22.73 -7.61 -3.65
N LEU A 31 -22.08 -7.06 -4.68
CA LEU A 31 -21.69 -5.66 -4.72
C LEU A 31 -22.89 -4.71 -4.60
N ASP A 32 -23.98 -5.00 -5.30
CA ASP A 32 -25.24 -4.23 -5.25
C ASP A 32 -25.93 -4.31 -3.87
N SER A 33 -25.52 -5.26 -3.01
CA SER A 33 -26.06 -5.42 -1.66
C SER A 33 -25.26 -4.70 -0.57
N ILE A 34 -24.10 -4.14 -0.91
CA ILE A 34 -23.30 -3.31 0.00
C ILE A 34 -24.08 -2.03 0.29
N ASP A 35 -24.10 -1.59 1.56
CA ASP A 35 -24.76 -0.33 1.91
C ASP A 35 -24.14 0.83 1.12
N SER A 36 -24.99 1.70 0.57
CA SER A 36 -24.54 2.84 -0.22
C SER A 36 -23.55 3.76 0.51
N ASN A 37 -23.61 3.82 1.85
CA ASN A 37 -22.67 4.60 2.66
C ASN A 37 -21.31 3.91 2.80
N ASP A 38 -21.26 2.59 2.64
CA ASP A 38 -20.06 1.77 2.81
C ASP A 38 -19.35 1.49 1.47
N VAL A 39 -19.93 1.86 0.33
CA VAL A 39 -19.36 1.55 -1.01
C VAL A 39 -17.92 2.06 -1.18
N VAL A 40 -17.63 3.27 -0.72
CA VAL A 40 -16.27 3.84 -0.79
C VAL A 40 -15.32 3.03 0.08
N LEU A 41 -15.72 2.76 1.31
CA LEU A 41 -14.93 2.01 2.29
C LEU A 41 -14.70 0.57 1.85
N ALA A 42 -15.72 -0.09 1.31
CA ALA A 42 -15.64 -1.42 0.73
C ALA A 42 -14.61 -1.44 -0.40
N ARG A 43 -14.64 -0.44 -1.29
CA ARG A 43 -13.68 -0.33 -2.38
C ARG A 43 -12.25 -0.23 -1.87
N GLU A 44 -12.01 0.59 -0.85
CA GLU A 44 -10.68 0.77 -0.25
C GLU A 44 -10.16 -0.50 0.41
N ILE A 45 -11.00 -1.17 1.21
CA ILE A 45 -10.69 -2.47 1.82
C ILE A 45 -10.35 -3.51 0.74
N LEU A 46 -11.17 -3.59 -0.32
CA LEU A 46 -10.95 -4.52 -1.41
C LEU A 46 -9.68 -4.21 -2.21
N MET A 47 -9.32 -2.93 -2.41
CA MET A 47 -8.03 -2.55 -3.01
C MET A 47 -6.85 -3.02 -2.16
N ILE A 48 -6.91 -2.81 -0.83
CA ILE A 48 -5.86 -3.25 0.10
C ILE A 48 -5.67 -4.77 0.01
N ILE A 49 -6.75 -5.54 0.12
CA ILE A 49 -6.68 -7.00 0.16
C ILE A 49 -6.25 -7.58 -1.20
N CYS A 50 -6.72 -7.01 -2.32
CA CYS A 50 -6.40 -7.53 -3.65
C CYS A 50 -4.98 -7.23 -4.11
N LEU A 51 -4.41 -6.09 -3.70
CA LEU A 51 -3.17 -5.56 -4.29
C LEU A 51 -1.99 -5.55 -3.32
N SER A 52 -2.21 -5.91 -2.06
CA SER A 52 -1.12 -6.12 -1.10
C SER A 52 -0.34 -7.39 -1.42
N PRO A 53 1.01 -7.36 -1.37
CA PRO A 53 1.84 -8.55 -1.52
C PRO A 53 1.83 -9.45 -0.28
N ILE A 54 1.23 -9.01 0.84
CA ILE A 54 1.15 -9.76 2.10
C ILE A 54 -0.28 -9.85 2.61
N LEU A 55 -0.54 -10.86 3.44
CA LEU A 55 -1.77 -10.96 4.21
C LEU A 55 -1.70 -10.07 5.45
N PHE A 56 -2.74 -9.29 5.69
CA PHE A 56 -2.90 -8.44 6.86
C PHE A 56 -3.70 -9.13 7.95
N ASP A 57 -3.36 -8.86 9.20
CA ASP A 57 -4.29 -9.06 10.31
C ASP A 57 -5.50 -8.12 10.14
N ALA A 58 -6.67 -8.56 10.58
CA ALA A 58 -7.91 -7.79 10.39
C ALA A 58 -7.83 -6.39 11.02
N GLN A 59 -7.16 -6.26 12.17
CA GLN A 59 -6.93 -4.98 12.81
C GLN A 59 -6.08 -4.05 11.95
N ALA A 60 -5.04 -4.55 11.29
CA ALA A 60 -4.19 -3.72 10.44
C ALA A 60 -4.95 -3.16 9.23
N VAL A 61 -5.84 -3.95 8.62
CA VAL A 61 -6.73 -3.43 7.55
C VAL A 61 -7.67 -2.38 8.11
N ALA A 62 -8.28 -2.63 9.28
CA ALA A 62 -9.19 -1.69 9.93
C ALA A 62 -8.49 -0.36 10.25
N ASP A 63 -7.28 -0.40 10.80
CA ASP A 63 -6.47 0.79 11.08
C ASP A 63 -6.14 1.55 9.79
N MET A 64 -5.79 0.84 8.71
CA MET A 64 -5.55 1.47 7.42
C MET A 64 -6.79 2.19 6.89
N VAL A 65 -8.00 1.70 7.11
CA VAL A 65 -9.22 2.37 6.63
C VAL A 65 -9.97 3.11 7.73
N GLU A 66 -9.31 3.38 8.87
CA GLU A 66 -9.83 4.13 10.01
C GLU A 66 -11.16 3.57 10.59
N LEU A 67 -11.32 2.24 10.51
CA LEU A 67 -12.41 1.52 11.14
C LEU A 67 -12.17 1.34 12.63
N SER A 68 -13.21 1.56 13.43
CA SER A 68 -13.13 1.37 14.89
C SER A 68 -12.99 -0.09 15.31
N PHE A 69 -13.48 -1.04 14.50
CA PHE A 69 -13.53 -2.46 14.81
C PHE A 69 -13.25 -3.29 13.56
N ALA A 70 -12.39 -4.31 13.69
CA ALA A 70 -12.00 -5.17 12.58
C ALA A 70 -13.15 -6.04 12.04
N GLU A 71 -14.14 -6.35 12.87
CA GLU A 71 -15.33 -7.12 12.50
C GLU A 71 -16.14 -6.46 11.38
N ALA A 72 -16.10 -5.11 11.31
CA ALA A 72 -16.79 -4.34 10.28
C ALA A 72 -16.33 -4.68 8.86
N ILE A 73 -15.10 -5.20 8.68
CA ILE A 73 -14.57 -5.60 7.37
C ILE A 73 -15.47 -6.65 6.70
N ILE A 74 -15.87 -7.68 7.47
CA ILE A 74 -16.72 -8.76 6.97
C ILE A 74 -18.16 -8.27 6.75
N GLU A 75 -18.63 -7.34 7.59
CA GLU A 75 -19.96 -6.74 7.44
C GLU A 75 -20.06 -5.90 6.16
N ILE A 76 -19.03 -5.09 5.88
CA ILE A 76 -18.96 -4.20 4.72
C ILE A 76 -18.71 -4.98 3.42
N CYS A 77 -17.68 -5.83 3.41
CA CYS A 77 -17.25 -6.51 2.18
C CYS A 77 -17.96 -7.85 1.95
N THR A 78 -18.72 -8.33 2.93
CA THR A 78 -19.42 -9.63 2.95
C THR A 78 -18.47 -10.83 2.92
N THR A 79 -18.95 -11.95 3.47
CA THR A 79 -18.22 -13.23 3.43
C THR A 79 -18.05 -13.81 2.02
N SER A 80 -18.77 -13.27 1.03
CA SER A 80 -18.64 -13.69 -0.36
C SER A 80 -17.37 -13.18 -1.03
N PHE A 81 -16.79 -12.08 -0.52
CA PHE A 81 -15.55 -11.51 -1.04
C PHE A 81 -14.36 -11.70 -0.10
N VAL A 82 -14.58 -11.59 1.20
CA VAL A 82 -13.51 -11.66 2.19
C VAL A 82 -13.77 -12.74 3.23
N SER A 83 -12.70 -13.33 3.74
CA SER A 83 -12.74 -14.31 4.83
C SER A 83 -11.64 -14.04 5.84
N LEU A 84 -11.85 -14.53 7.07
CA LEU A 84 -10.86 -14.50 8.13
C LEU A 84 -10.26 -15.90 8.30
N ALA A 85 -8.94 -15.99 8.18
CA ALA A 85 -8.17 -17.20 8.46
C ALA A 85 -7.02 -16.86 9.39
N ASP A 86 -6.96 -17.50 10.56
CA ASP A 86 -5.94 -17.26 11.59
C ASP A 86 -5.78 -15.77 11.98
N GLY A 87 -6.89 -15.03 12.02
CA GLY A 87 -6.90 -13.59 12.32
C GLY A 87 -6.55 -12.68 11.13
N LYS A 88 -6.17 -13.27 9.99
CA LYS A 88 -5.82 -12.55 8.77
C LYS A 88 -6.98 -12.44 7.80
N VAL A 89 -7.09 -11.28 7.16
CA VAL A 89 -8.07 -11.03 6.10
C VAL A 89 -7.48 -11.48 4.77
N GLN A 90 -8.27 -12.25 4.03
CA GLN A 90 -7.94 -12.70 2.68
C GLN A 90 -9.19 -12.73 1.81
N LEU A 91 -9.00 -12.80 0.50
CA LEU A 91 -10.10 -13.05 -0.42
C LEU A 91 -10.70 -14.44 -0.19
N SER A 92 -12.02 -14.53 -0.27
CA SER A 92 -12.72 -15.83 -0.14
C SER A 92 -12.35 -16.78 -1.28
N HIS A 93 -12.11 -16.25 -2.49
CA HIS A 93 -11.68 -17.02 -3.66
C HIS A 93 -10.82 -16.17 -4.61
N PHE A 94 -9.90 -16.78 -5.35
CA PHE A 94 -9.07 -16.10 -6.36
C PHE A 94 -9.89 -15.38 -7.43
N SER A 95 -11.03 -15.97 -7.84
CA SER A 95 -11.95 -15.38 -8.82
C SER A 95 -12.58 -14.05 -8.38
N VAL A 96 -12.58 -13.74 -7.08
CA VAL A 96 -13.02 -12.44 -6.57
C VAL A 96 -12.08 -11.34 -7.06
N GLN A 97 -10.77 -11.57 -7.03
CA GLN A 97 -9.78 -10.62 -7.52
C GLN A 97 -9.95 -10.38 -9.03
N GLU A 98 -10.12 -11.46 -9.80
CA GLU A 98 -10.34 -11.37 -11.25
C GLU A 98 -11.59 -10.57 -11.61
N PHE A 99 -12.64 -10.66 -10.78
CA PHE A 99 -13.86 -9.90 -10.95
C PHE A 99 -13.73 -8.43 -10.53
N LEU A 100 -13.04 -8.14 -9.43
CA LEU A 100 -12.89 -6.78 -8.90
C LEU A 100 -11.89 -5.95 -9.70
N VAL A 101 -10.81 -6.58 -10.18
CA VAL A 101 -9.72 -5.92 -10.91
C VAL A 101 -10.02 -5.90 -12.40
N VAL A 102 -10.61 -4.80 -12.86
CA VAL A 102 -11.06 -4.65 -14.26
C VAL A 102 -9.94 -4.15 -15.18
N GLN A 103 -10.06 -4.48 -16.46
CA GLN A 103 -9.14 -4.05 -17.51
C GLN A 103 -9.66 -2.77 -18.18
N GLY A 104 -8.85 -1.72 -18.18
CA GLY A 104 -9.18 -0.44 -18.81
C GLY A 104 -10.29 0.36 -18.11
N GLU A 105 -10.59 1.54 -18.65
CA GLU A 105 -11.62 2.45 -18.10
C GLU A 105 -12.92 2.40 -18.90
N SER A 106 -12.99 1.54 -19.92
CA SER A 106 -14.10 1.49 -20.87
C SER A 106 -15.16 0.48 -20.42
N GLY A 107 -16.15 0.96 -19.67
CA GLY A 107 -17.29 0.16 -19.25
C GLY A 107 -18.08 0.79 -18.11
N GLN A 108 -19.35 0.41 -17.95
CA GLN A 108 -20.09 0.66 -16.70
C GLN A 108 -19.63 -0.37 -15.67
N HIS A 109 -18.57 -0.05 -14.94
CA HIS A 109 -18.09 -0.87 -13.82
C HIS A 109 -18.84 -0.49 -12.54
N HIS A 110 -19.02 -1.46 -11.66
CA HIS A 110 -19.54 -1.18 -10.32
C HIS A 110 -18.55 -0.27 -9.56
N PRO A 111 -18.99 0.68 -8.71
CA PRO A 111 -18.11 1.57 -7.97
C PRO A 111 -16.98 0.87 -7.18
N CYS A 112 -17.24 -0.32 -6.64
CA CYS A 112 -16.23 -1.12 -5.94
C CYS A 112 -15.22 -1.84 -6.85
N GLN A 113 -15.43 -1.86 -8.17
CA GLN A 113 -14.45 -2.38 -9.12
C GLN A 113 -13.39 -1.30 -9.43
N PHE A 114 -12.18 -1.75 -9.77
CA PHE A 114 -11.06 -0.86 -10.01
C PHE A 114 -10.02 -1.48 -10.95
N THR A 115 -9.27 -0.64 -11.65
CA THR A 115 -8.07 -1.09 -12.36
C THR A 115 -6.91 -1.25 -11.39
N ALA A 116 -5.98 -2.18 -11.64
CA ALA A 116 -4.77 -2.35 -10.83
C ALA A 116 -4.00 -1.03 -10.63
N ALA A 117 -3.80 -0.24 -11.69
CA ALA A 117 -3.08 1.04 -11.61
C ALA A 117 -3.74 2.06 -10.66
N LYS A 118 -5.08 2.13 -10.63
CA LYS A 118 -5.83 2.99 -9.69
C LYS A 118 -5.73 2.49 -8.25
N GLY A 119 -5.81 1.18 -8.04
CA GLY A 119 -5.67 0.62 -6.70
C GLY A 119 -4.26 0.76 -6.13
N HIS A 120 -3.22 0.55 -6.94
CA HIS A 120 -1.84 0.81 -6.52
C HIS A 120 -1.57 2.30 -6.27
N ARG A 121 -2.19 3.21 -7.04
CA ARG A 121 -2.11 4.65 -6.73
C ARG A 121 -2.74 4.99 -5.38
N TYR A 122 -3.92 4.44 -5.09
CA TYR A 122 -4.55 4.58 -3.78
C TYR A 122 -3.63 4.07 -2.66
N LEU A 123 -3.04 2.88 -2.83
CA LEU A 123 -2.12 2.32 -1.83
C LEU A 123 -0.83 3.14 -1.69
N ALA A 124 -0.30 3.68 -2.78
CA ALA A 124 0.85 4.58 -2.73
C ALA A 124 0.53 5.84 -1.91
N GLU A 125 -0.61 6.48 -2.17
CA GLU A 125 -1.06 7.65 -1.39
C GLU A 125 -1.25 7.30 0.08
N LYS A 126 -1.98 6.22 0.37
CA LYS A 126 -2.29 5.82 1.73
C LYS A 126 -1.04 5.42 2.54
N THR A 127 -0.12 4.70 1.93
CA THR A 127 1.15 4.31 2.58
C THR A 127 2.05 5.51 2.83
N VAL A 128 2.15 6.45 1.89
CA VAL A 128 2.90 7.69 2.10
C VAL A 128 2.27 8.55 3.21
N ASP A 129 0.94 8.62 3.29
CA ASP A 129 0.24 9.33 4.37
C ASP A 129 0.55 8.72 5.75
N ILE A 130 0.46 7.39 5.88
CA ILE A 130 0.81 6.68 7.12
C ILE A 130 2.24 7.00 7.58
N LEU A 131 3.19 7.09 6.66
CA LEU A 131 4.58 7.46 6.97
C LEU A 131 4.68 8.93 7.43
N LEU A 132 4.02 9.85 6.74
CA LEU A 132 4.04 11.28 7.05
C LEU A 132 3.38 11.64 8.38
N GLU A 133 2.47 10.79 8.88
CA GLU A 133 1.85 10.96 10.20
C GLU A 133 2.86 10.75 11.34
N GLN A 134 3.98 10.05 11.10
CA GLN A 134 4.98 9.73 12.13
C GLN A 134 5.98 10.87 12.36
N THR A 135 5.45 12.00 12.84
CA THR A 135 6.18 13.27 13.02
C THR A 135 7.09 13.30 14.25
N GLU A 136 6.79 12.50 15.27
CA GLU A 136 7.62 12.32 16.46
C GLU A 136 8.53 11.09 16.32
N ILE A 137 9.70 11.12 16.96
CA ILE A 137 10.64 9.99 16.90
C ILE A 137 10.01 8.76 17.57
N LEU A 138 9.78 7.71 16.79
CA LEU A 138 9.18 6.47 17.27
C LEU A 138 10.19 5.64 18.07
N THR A 139 9.70 5.00 19.13
CA THR A 139 10.40 3.89 19.76
C THR A 139 10.19 2.60 18.96
N GLN A 140 11.04 1.61 19.20
CA GLN A 140 10.86 0.29 18.59
C GLN A 140 9.52 -0.35 18.96
N VAL A 141 9.05 -0.15 20.20
CA VAL A 141 7.80 -0.74 20.69
C VAL A 141 6.61 -0.13 19.94
N ASP A 142 6.61 1.20 19.77
CA ASP A 142 5.54 1.90 19.04
C ASP A 142 5.49 1.45 17.58
N ALA A 143 6.65 1.31 16.95
CA ALA A 143 6.73 0.84 15.56
C ALA A 143 6.32 -0.62 15.40
N LYS A 144 6.73 -1.52 16.31
CA LYS A 144 6.29 -2.93 16.34
C LYS A 144 4.77 -3.05 16.50
N GLY A 145 4.17 -2.14 17.27
CA GLY A 145 2.72 -2.09 17.46
C GLY A 145 1.95 -1.51 16.28
N ASN A 146 2.61 -0.85 15.32
CA ASN A 146 1.99 -0.19 14.20
C ASN A 146 2.25 -0.95 12.88
N ILE A 147 1.45 -1.99 12.65
CA ILE A 147 1.55 -2.84 11.44
C ILE A 147 1.35 -2.05 10.14
N PRO A 148 0.36 -1.13 10.01
CA PRO A 148 0.23 -0.28 8.83
C PRO A 148 1.50 0.52 8.52
N PHE A 149 2.17 1.07 9.53
CA PHE A 149 3.42 1.81 9.36
C PHE A 149 4.55 0.92 8.85
N LEU A 150 4.74 -0.28 9.41
CA LEU A 150 5.77 -1.21 8.95
C LEU A 150 5.52 -1.68 7.52
N TYR A 151 4.26 -1.91 7.15
CA TYR A 151 3.87 -2.20 5.78
C TYR A 151 4.21 -1.04 4.85
N ALA A 152 3.77 0.17 5.20
CA ALA A 152 4.01 1.36 4.41
C ALA A 152 5.50 1.59 4.17
N ALA A 153 6.33 1.45 5.21
CA ALA A 153 7.77 1.63 5.14
C ALA A 153 8.45 0.72 4.10
N LYS A 154 7.91 -0.49 3.91
CA LYS A 154 8.47 -1.51 3.01
C LYS A 154 7.90 -1.48 1.59
N HIS A 155 6.68 -0.98 1.41
CA HIS A 155 5.93 -1.24 0.17
C HIS A 155 5.47 0.00 -0.60
N TRP A 156 5.55 1.22 -0.05
CA TRP A 156 5.04 2.41 -0.73
C TRP A 156 5.63 2.63 -2.13
N ASN A 157 6.94 2.38 -2.30
CA ASN A 157 7.64 2.58 -3.58
C ASN A 157 7.27 1.53 -4.63
N ALA A 158 6.96 0.30 -4.21
CA ALA A 158 6.45 -0.74 -5.09
C ALA A 158 5.08 -0.33 -5.64
N HIS A 159 4.20 0.19 -4.79
CA HIS A 159 2.90 0.70 -5.24
C HIS A 159 2.99 1.89 -6.19
N VAL A 160 3.96 2.80 -5.99
CA VAL A 160 4.25 3.87 -6.96
C VAL A 160 4.64 3.28 -8.33
N THR A 161 5.50 2.26 -8.31
CA THR A 161 5.95 1.58 -9.54
C THR A 161 4.76 0.92 -10.25
N ASP A 162 3.95 0.15 -9.53
CA ASP A 162 2.81 -0.58 -10.08
C ASP A 162 1.63 0.33 -10.50
N ALA A 163 1.58 1.57 -10.00
CA ALA A 163 0.61 2.59 -10.41
C ALA A 163 0.90 3.20 -11.79
N GLY A 164 2.06 2.90 -12.38
CA GLY A 164 2.54 3.46 -13.65
C GLY A 164 3.90 4.15 -13.55
N GLY A 165 4.55 4.13 -12.38
CA GLY A 165 5.85 4.75 -12.15
C GLY A 165 5.78 6.23 -11.79
N ILE A 166 6.95 6.82 -11.53
CA ILE A 166 7.08 8.19 -11.01
C ILE A 166 6.54 9.25 -11.97
N ASP A 167 6.59 8.99 -13.28
CA ASP A 167 6.16 9.91 -14.32
C ASP A 167 4.63 10.14 -14.35
N VAL A 168 3.88 9.27 -13.68
CA VAL A 168 2.40 9.28 -13.64
C VAL A 168 1.88 9.64 -12.24
N LEU A 169 2.74 10.19 -11.39
CA LEU A 169 2.34 10.68 -10.07
C LEU A 169 1.57 12.00 -10.17
N SER A 170 0.57 12.14 -9.31
CA SER A 170 -0.09 13.43 -9.11
C SER A 170 0.89 14.42 -8.44
N PRO A 171 0.77 15.73 -8.70
CA PRO A 171 1.55 16.75 -8.01
C PRO A 171 1.43 16.64 -6.47
N GLU A 172 0.25 16.26 -5.98
CA GLU A 172 -0.03 16.08 -4.56
C GLU A 172 0.77 14.91 -3.97
N LEU A 173 0.77 13.74 -4.63
CA LEU A 173 1.56 12.59 -4.18
C LEU A 173 3.06 12.87 -4.30
N GLN A 174 3.50 13.56 -5.35
CA GLN A 174 4.90 13.98 -5.48
C GLN A 174 5.33 14.89 -4.33
N ALA A 175 4.49 15.86 -3.95
CA ALA A 175 4.77 16.74 -2.81
C ALA A 175 4.86 15.96 -1.48
N LYS A 176 3.99 14.97 -1.29
CA LYS A 176 4.05 14.07 -0.13
C LYS A 176 5.34 13.24 -0.10
N ILE A 177 5.76 12.69 -1.23
CA ILE A 177 7.03 11.96 -1.35
C ILE A 177 8.21 12.87 -1.05
N ASN A 178 8.23 14.10 -1.57
CA ASN A 178 9.29 15.06 -1.25
C ASN A 178 9.40 15.28 0.27
N ARG A 179 8.26 15.41 0.95
CA ARG A 179 8.20 15.56 2.41
C ARG A 179 8.79 14.35 3.16
N LEU A 180 8.60 13.12 2.67
CA LEU A 180 9.22 11.92 3.27
C LEU A 180 10.74 12.02 3.40
N PHE A 181 11.39 12.73 2.47
CA PHE A 181 12.84 12.91 2.46
C PHE A 181 13.30 14.15 3.21
N THR A 182 12.49 15.21 3.25
CA THR A 182 12.89 16.50 3.83
C THR A 182 12.51 16.66 5.30
N GLU A 183 11.52 15.90 5.80
CA GLU A 183 11.11 15.94 7.21
C GLU A 183 11.94 14.97 8.04
N SER A 184 12.85 15.51 8.86
CA SER A 184 13.89 14.72 9.55
C SER A 184 13.36 13.54 10.37
N ASN A 185 12.32 13.74 11.20
CA ASN A 185 11.79 12.67 12.05
C ASN A 185 11.04 11.62 11.24
N VAL A 186 10.24 12.05 10.25
CA VAL A 186 9.53 11.15 9.34
C VAL A 186 10.53 10.27 8.60
N PHE A 187 11.55 10.88 7.98
CA PHE A 187 12.61 10.17 7.28
C PHE A 187 13.31 9.18 8.22
N PHE A 188 13.65 9.62 9.43
CA PHE A 188 14.36 8.79 10.41
C PHE A 188 13.53 7.57 10.88
N ASN A 189 12.23 7.75 11.09
CA ASN A 189 11.33 6.66 11.43
C ASN A 189 11.21 5.69 10.25
N TRP A 190 10.98 6.22 9.05
CA TRP A 190 10.82 5.42 7.85
C TRP A 190 12.08 4.61 7.52
N VAL A 191 13.27 5.21 7.53
CA VAL A 191 14.53 4.51 7.16
C VAL A 191 14.83 3.35 8.10
N ARG A 192 14.67 3.54 9.42
CA ARG A 192 14.84 2.46 10.42
C ARG A 192 13.83 1.33 10.21
N ALA A 193 12.59 1.66 9.87
CA ALA A 193 11.56 0.68 9.60
C ALA A 193 11.80 -0.09 8.29
N ALA A 194 12.15 0.62 7.22
CA ALA A 194 12.39 0.06 5.88
C ALA A 194 13.60 -0.89 5.87
N ASP A 195 14.64 -0.55 6.62
CA ASP A 195 15.89 -1.33 6.68
C ASP A 195 15.81 -2.47 7.70
N SER A 196 14.73 -2.52 8.49
CA SER A 196 14.50 -3.58 9.48
C SER A 196 13.81 -4.83 8.90
N ASP A 197 14.37 -5.99 9.23
CA ASP A 197 13.81 -7.33 9.09
C ASP A 197 13.70 -8.00 10.48
N ASP A 198 13.09 -9.18 10.53
CA ASP A 198 12.89 -9.92 11.79
C ASP A 198 14.20 -10.27 12.51
N ARG A 199 15.36 -10.20 11.84
CA ARG A 199 16.66 -10.59 12.36
C ARG A 199 17.50 -9.41 12.82
N ASN A 200 17.31 -8.22 12.26
CA ASN A 200 18.11 -7.02 12.58
C ASN A 200 17.29 -5.89 13.22
N MET A 201 16.01 -6.12 13.54
CA MET A 201 15.12 -5.06 14.04
C MET A 201 15.66 -4.35 15.30
N ASP A 202 16.28 -5.06 16.24
CA ASP A 202 16.86 -4.41 17.42
C ASP A 202 18.04 -3.49 17.05
N ASN A 203 18.82 -3.89 16.04
CA ASN A 203 19.96 -3.12 15.56
C ASN A 203 19.50 -1.82 14.88
N GLU A 204 18.58 -1.90 13.91
CA GLU A 204 18.12 -0.74 13.15
C GLU A 204 17.44 0.31 14.05
N TRP A 205 16.69 -0.13 15.04
CA TRP A 205 15.99 0.77 15.96
C TRP A 205 16.89 1.37 17.04
N SER A 206 18.12 0.88 17.20
CA SER A 206 19.14 1.46 18.08
C SER A 206 20.03 2.52 17.40
N LYS A 207 19.99 2.61 16.07
CA LYS A 207 20.77 3.58 15.29
C LYS A 207 20.36 5.01 15.63
N LEU A 208 21.36 5.89 15.66
CA LEU A 208 21.20 7.34 15.60
C LEU A 208 20.95 7.77 14.15
N LEU A 209 20.33 8.94 13.96
CA LEU A 209 20.04 9.48 12.62
C LEU A 209 21.29 9.54 11.72
N GLN A 210 22.44 9.90 12.28
CA GLN A 210 23.71 9.99 11.55
C GLN A 210 24.28 8.63 11.10
N GLU A 211 23.81 7.53 11.70
CA GLU A 211 24.20 6.16 11.35
C GLU A 211 23.25 5.57 10.28
N CYS A 212 22.11 6.21 10.04
CA CYS A 212 21.22 5.88 8.94
C CYS A 212 21.72 6.48 7.62
N GLN A 213 21.34 5.85 6.51
CA GLN A 213 21.61 6.40 5.19
C GLN A 213 21.02 7.81 5.03
N PRO A 214 21.79 8.81 4.57
CA PRO A 214 21.28 10.17 4.39
C PRO A 214 20.13 10.24 3.38
N PRO A 215 19.19 11.20 3.51
CA PRO A 215 18.06 11.35 2.59
C PRO A 215 18.46 11.46 1.12
N ILE A 216 19.51 12.23 0.81
CA ILE A 216 19.95 12.45 -0.57
C ILE A 216 20.50 11.18 -1.20
N HIS A 217 21.19 10.35 -0.41
CA HIS A 217 21.66 9.04 -0.85
C HIS A 217 20.51 8.10 -1.13
N ARG A 218 19.53 8.03 -0.21
CA ARG A 218 18.36 7.18 -0.40
C ARG A 218 17.52 7.60 -1.61
N ALA A 219 17.27 8.90 -1.76
CA ALA A 219 16.54 9.43 -2.93
C ALA A 219 17.28 9.09 -4.23
N SER A 220 18.61 9.21 -4.23
CA SER A 220 19.47 8.84 -5.36
C SER A 220 19.48 7.35 -5.65
N CYS A 221 19.45 6.47 -4.64
CA CYS A 221 19.29 5.01 -4.80
C CYS A 221 17.94 4.61 -5.41
N MET A 222 16.93 5.46 -5.23
CA MET A 222 15.56 5.20 -5.64
C MET A 222 15.22 5.87 -6.97
N GLY A 223 16.14 6.64 -7.57
CA GLY A 223 15.94 7.29 -8.86
C GLY A 223 15.00 8.49 -8.79
N LEU A 224 14.84 9.09 -7.60
CA LEU A 224 13.83 10.11 -7.36
C LEU A 224 14.42 11.51 -7.56
N VAL A 225 14.30 12.05 -8.78
CA VAL A 225 14.85 13.36 -9.16
C VAL A 225 14.29 14.49 -8.27
N GLN A 226 12.96 14.58 -8.13
CA GLN A 226 12.32 15.67 -7.40
C GLN A 226 12.69 15.73 -5.89
N PRO A 227 12.73 14.61 -5.14
CA PRO A 227 13.31 14.60 -3.80
C PRO A 227 14.78 15.03 -3.75
N VAL A 228 15.62 14.61 -4.70
CA VAL A 228 17.03 15.06 -4.76
C VAL A 228 17.12 16.57 -4.96
N ASP A 229 16.36 17.14 -5.90
CA ASP A 229 16.33 18.59 -6.15
C ASP A 229 15.89 19.36 -4.91
N CYS A 230 14.86 18.86 -4.22
CA CYS A 230 14.36 19.45 -2.98
C CYS A 230 15.43 19.44 -1.87
N LEU A 231 16.18 18.35 -1.74
CA LEU A 231 17.26 18.23 -0.75
C LEU A 231 18.45 19.14 -1.09
N LEU A 232 18.85 19.23 -2.36
CA LEU A 232 19.90 20.15 -2.81
C LEU A 232 19.51 21.60 -2.57
N ALA A 233 18.26 21.98 -2.86
CA ALA A 233 17.73 23.31 -2.58
C ALA A 233 17.71 23.65 -1.08
N GLN A 234 17.63 22.64 -0.20
CA GLN A 234 17.75 22.78 1.25
C GLN A 234 19.20 22.74 1.76
N GLY A 235 20.19 22.61 0.87
CA GLY A 235 21.60 22.65 1.21
C GLY A 235 22.24 21.30 1.52
N ALA A 236 21.63 20.19 1.12
CA ALA A 236 22.27 18.88 1.19
C ALA A 236 23.55 18.84 0.34
N ASP A 237 24.61 18.24 0.87
CA ASP A 237 25.89 18.12 0.17
C ASP A 237 25.86 16.93 -0.81
N PRO A 238 25.92 17.14 -2.13
CA PRO A 238 25.96 16.06 -3.11
C PRO A 238 27.22 15.18 -3.01
N PHE A 239 28.28 15.67 -2.37
CA PHE A 239 29.54 14.94 -2.17
C PHE A 239 29.63 14.28 -0.80
N GLN A 240 28.58 14.34 0.02
CA GLN A 240 28.55 13.66 1.30
C GLN A 240 28.85 12.17 1.07
N ILE A 241 29.91 11.66 1.69
CA ILE A 241 30.28 10.25 1.61
C ILE A 241 29.53 9.51 2.72
N PHE A 242 28.89 8.40 2.37
CA PHE A 242 28.28 7.48 3.35
C PHE A 242 28.87 6.08 3.18
N ALA A 243 29.48 5.56 4.25
CA ALA A 243 30.01 4.21 4.27
C ALA A 243 28.87 3.22 4.56
N ASN A 244 28.45 2.46 3.56
CA ASN A 244 27.45 1.41 3.76
C ASN A 244 28.11 0.18 4.40
N GLU A 245 27.77 -0.11 5.66
CA GLU A 245 28.31 -1.27 6.37
C GLU A 245 28.01 -2.62 5.68
N MET A 246 26.94 -2.72 4.87
CA MET A 246 26.62 -3.93 4.11
C MET A 246 27.51 -4.15 2.87
N LEU A 247 28.14 -3.09 2.35
CA LEU A 247 29.09 -3.16 1.25
C LEU A 247 30.48 -2.86 1.81
N ALA A 248 31.08 -3.87 2.45
CA ALA A 248 32.39 -3.76 3.07
C ALA A 248 33.43 -3.09 2.13
N GLY A 249 33.71 -1.81 2.36
CA GLY A 249 34.86 -1.09 1.80
C GLY A 249 34.61 -0.12 0.63
N THR A 250 33.37 0.14 0.19
CA THR A 250 33.11 1.18 -0.83
C THR A 250 32.48 2.43 -0.22
N GLU A 251 33.30 3.47 -0.08
CA GLU A 251 32.82 4.84 0.13
C GLU A 251 32.12 5.30 -1.17
N GLU A 252 30.79 5.39 -1.15
CA GLU A 252 30.00 5.81 -2.31
C GLU A 252 29.45 7.22 -2.08
N ASN A 253 29.48 8.05 -3.12
CA ASN A 253 28.76 9.32 -3.19
C ASN A 253 27.54 9.16 -4.12
N ILE A 254 26.72 10.20 -4.27
CA ILE A 254 25.50 10.14 -5.07
C ILE A 254 25.76 9.67 -6.51
N PHE A 255 26.89 10.05 -7.10
CA PHE A 255 27.24 9.76 -8.49
C PHE A 255 27.58 8.28 -8.69
N THR A 256 28.40 7.71 -7.80
CA THR A 256 28.75 6.28 -7.87
C THR A 256 27.52 5.40 -7.62
N LEU A 257 26.64 5.85 -6.74
CA LEU A 257 25.50 5.08 -6.28
C LEU A 257 24.33 5.13 -7.28
N ALA A 258 24.01 6.30 -7.84
CA ALA A 258 23.06 6.43 -8.94
C ALA A 258 23.54 5.67 -10.19
N ALA A 259 24.83 5.74 -10.52
CA ALA A 259 25.42 4.96 -11.61
C ALA A 259 25.32 3.45 -11.37
N GLY A 260 25.63 2.99 -10.15
CA GLY A 260 25.55 1.58 -9.78
C GLY A 260 24.13 0.99 -9.81
N LYS A 261 23.10 1.84 -9.64
CA LYS A 261 21.68 1.47 -9.73
C LYS A 261 21.05 1.74 -11.10
N GLY A 262 21.81 2.26 -12.06
CA GLY A 262 21.32 2.60 -13.40
C GLY A 262 20.38 3.81 -13.44
N GLN A 263 20.44 4.69 -12.44
CA GLN A 263 19.56 5.84 -12.25
C GLN A 263 20.30 7.16 -12.55
N LEU A 264 20.97 7.22 -13.70
CA LEU A 264 21.80 8.37 -14.08
C LEU A 264 20.98 9.66 -14.27
N ASP A 265 19.68 9.56 -14.49
CA ASP A 265 18.78 10.70 -14.68
C ASP A 265 18.76 11.64 -13.45
N VAL A 266 19.05 11.11 -12.26
CA VAL A 266 19.19 11.89 -11.01
C VAL A 266 20.44 12.77 -11.01
N LEU A 267 21.44 12.50 -11.85
CA LEU A 267 22.71 13.24 -11.89
C LEU A 267 22.71 14.42 -12.87
N HIS A 268 21.57 14.64 -13.55
CA HIS A 268 21.42 15.68 -14.56
C HIS A 268 20.62 16.90 -14.09
N SER A 269 20.26 16.98 -12.80
CA SER A 269 19.54 18.12 -12.23
C SER A 269 20.42 19.32 -11.89
#